data_AF-A0A9E1SUT3-F1
#
_entry.id   AF-A0A9E1SUT3-F1
#
_cell.length_a   1.000
_cell.length_b   1.000
_cell.length_c   1.000
_cell.angle_alpha   90.00
_cell.angle_beta   90.00
_cell.angle_gamma   90.00
#
_symmetry.space_group_name_H-M   'P 1'
#
loop_
_entity.id
_entity.type
_entity.pdbx_description
1 polymer ?
#
loop_
_entity_poly.entity_id
_entity_poly.type
_entity_poly.pdbx_seq_one_letter_code
_entity_poly.pdbx_strand_id
1 'polypeptide(L)'
;MHNYATAHRDFRWDIPDTFNFAVDVVDRWAEDPDKLALIWCNEAGDERRLTYAEISQQSQQFANLLASQGITKGDTVIVMLPRIPAWQV
;
A
#
# COMPACT_ATOMS: atom_id res chain seq x y z
N MET A 1 27.19 8.28 -24.72
CA MET A 1 26.91 6.83 -24.58
C MET A 1 27.12 6.46 -23.12
N HIS A 2 26.06 6.15 -22.37
CA HIS A 2 26.20 5.65 -21.00
C HIS A 2 26.64 4.18 -21.08
N ASN A 3 27.89 3.89 -20.71
CA ASN A 3 28.37 2.52 -20.59
C ASN A 3 28.16 2.03 -19.16
N TYR A 4 28.16 0.70 -18.98
CA TYR A 4 27.92 0.06 -17.69
C TYR A 4 28.86 0.59 -16.59
N ALA A 5 30.14 0.80 -16.91
CA ALA A 5 31.12 1.27 -15.94
C ALA A 5 30.80 2.67 -15.41
N THR A 6 30.37 3.59 -16.27
CA THR A 6 29.92 4.95 -15.88
C THR A 6 28.63 4.88 -15.05
N ALA A 7 27.65 4.10 -15.49
CA ALA A 7 26.38 3.93 -14.75
C ALA A 7 26.61 3.37 -13.34
N HIS A 8 27.45 2.34 -13.21
CA HIS A 8 27.77 1.74 -11.91
C HIS A 8 28.51 2.70 -10.97
N ARG A 9 29.49 3.46 -11.49
CA ARG A 9 30.30 4.37 -10.67
C ARG A 9 29.49 5.57 -10.17
N ASP A 10 28.66 6.14 -11.04
CA ASP A 10 28.04 7.45 -10.82
C ASP A 10 26.63 7.33 -10.23
N PHE A 11 26.01 6.14 -10.29
CA PHE A 11 24.70 5.90 -9.70
C PHE A 11 24.69 6.11 -8.18
N ARG A 12 23.77 6.92 -7.72
CA ARG A 12 23.45 7.12 -6.31
C ARG A 12 21.95 6.99 -6.16
N TRP A 13 21.53 6.26 -5.14
CA TRP A 13 20.13 6.26 -4.73
C TRP A 13 19.81 7.61 -4.10
N ASP A 14 18.75 8.24 -4.58
CA ASP A 14 18.12 9.37 -3.90
C ASP A 14 17.10 8.80 -2.91
N ILE A 15 17.54 8.62 -1.66
CA ILE A 15 16.74 7.97 -0.62
C ILE A 15 16.18 9.06 0.30
N PRO A 16 14.85 9.15 0.46
CA PRO A 16 14.28 10.11 1.38
C PRO A 16 14.59 9.74 2.83
N ASP A 17 14.65 10.75 3.71
CA ASP A 17 14.91 10.57 5.15
C ASP A 17 13.84 9.69 5.83
N THR A 18 12.62 9.66 5.28
CA THR A 18 11.50 8.86 5.76
C THR A 18 10.75 8.21 4.60
N PHE A 19 10.20 7.02 4.85
CA PHE A 19 9.34 6.32 3.92
C PHE A 19 8.17 5.69 4.69
N ASN A 20 6.96 5.84 4.16
CA ASN A 20 5.74 5.19 4.60
C ASN A 20 5.06 4.54 3.40
N PHE A 21 4.95 3.22 3.40
CA PHE A 21 4.39 2.47 2.27
C PHE A 21 2.94 2.88 1.93
N ALA A 22 2.10 3.18 2.94
CA ALA A 22 0.73 3.60 2.70
C ALA A 22 0.70 4.96 1.96
N VAL A 23 1.55 5.90 2.36
CA VAL A 23 1.56 7.25 1.75
C VAL A 23 2.33 7.27 0.43
N ASP A 24 3.57 6.81 0.44
CA ASP A 24 4.49 6.97 -0.69
C ASP A 24 4.18 6.02 -1.87
N VAL A 25 3.39 4.97 -1.62
CA VAL A 25 2.96 4.02 -2.64
C VAL A 25 1.45 4.08 -2.83
N VAL A 26 0.65 3.69 -1.83
CA VAL A 26 -0.80 3.54 -2.01
C VAL A 26 -1.46 4.90 -2.31
N ASP A 27 -1.22 5.93 -1.49
CA ASP A 27 -1.82 7.26 -1.69
C ASP A 27 -1.30 7.92 -2.97
N ARG A 28 -0.01 7.73 -3.30
CA ARG A 28 0.56 8.21 -4.57
C ARG A 28 -0.13 7.61 -5.80
N TRP A 29 -0.46 6.32 -5.77
CA TRP A 29 -1.23 5.70 -6.85
C TRP A 29 -2.72 6.07 -6.81
N ALA A 30 -3.24 6.40 -5.64
CA ALA A 30 -4.62 6.88 -5.44
C ALA A 30 -4.87 8.30 -5.96
N GLU A 31 -3.82 9.06 -6.31
CA GLU A 31 -3.95 10.34 -7.04
C GLU A 31 -4.76 10.18 -8.34
N ASP A 32 -4.71 8.99 -8.95
CA ASP A 32 -5.63 8.55 -9.99
C ASP A 32 -6.77 7.72 -9.35
N PRO A 33 -7.97 8.30 -9.17
CA PRO A 33 -9.05 7.67 -8.41
C PRO A 33 -9.61 6.40 -9.07
N ASP A 34 -9.45 6.29 -10.39
CA ASP A 34 -9.94 5.16 -11.19
C ASP A 34 -8.88 4.05 -11.32
N LYS A 35 -7.67 4.27 -10.77
CA LYS A 35 -6.59 3.31 -10.88
C LYS A 35 -6.92 2.04 -10.11
N LEU A 36 -7.13 0.95 -10.84
CA LEU A 36 -7.42 -0.36 -10.27
C LEU A 36 -6.22 -0.93 -9.50
N ALA A 37 -6.45 -1.35 -8.26
CA ALA A 37 -5.43 -1.91 -7.37
C ALA A 37 -5.61 -3.40 -7.15
N LEU A 38 -6.85 -3.84 -6.90
CA LEU A 38 -7.18 -5.23 -6.59
C LEU A 38 -8.35 -5.71 -7.43
N ILE A 39 -8.18 -6.89 -8.03
CA ILE A 39 -9.28 -7.71 -8.51
C ILE A 39 -9.27 -8.97 -7.65
N TRP A 40 -10.32 -9.14 -6.84
CA TRP A 40 -10.53 -10.33 -6.03
C TRP A 40 -11.67 -11.15 -6.63
N CYS A 41 -11.50 -12.46 -6.65
CA CYS A 41 -12.54 -13.40 -7.04
C CYS A 41 -12.54 -14.64 -6.14
N ASN A 42 -13.65 -15.38 -6.12
CA ASN A 42 -13.77 -16.64 -5.38
C ASN A 42 -14.43 -17.75 -6.22
N GLU A 43 -14.53 -18.95 -5.66
CA GLU A 43 -15.13 -20.14 -6.31
C GLU A 43 -16.64 -20.02 -6.51
N ALA A 44 -17.32 -19.16 -5.74
CA ALA A 44 -18.75 -18.89 -5.91
C ALA A 44 -19.04 -17.98 -7.12
N GLY A 45 -18.00 -17.44 -7.76
CA GLY A 45 -18.12 -16.52 -8.89
C GLY A 45 -18.29 -15.05 -8.48
N ASP A 46 -18.10 -14.72 -7.20
CA ASP A 46 -18.08 -13.32 -6.76
C ASP A 46 -16.79 -12.65 -7.27
N GLU A 47 -16.92 -11.39 -7.70
CA GLU A 47 -15.80 -10.54 -8.07
C GLU A 47 -15.90 -9.19 -7.35
N ARG A 48 -14.76 -8.68 -6.88
CA ARG A 48 -14.64 -7.30 -6.40
C ARG A 48 -13.44 -6.63 -7.04
N ARG A 49 -13.66 -5.40 -7.48
CA ARG A 49 -12.64 -4.50 -8.01
C ARG A 49 -12.49 -3.35 -7.03
N LEU A 50 -11.27 -3.11 -6.58
CA LEU A 50 -10.97 -1.99 -5.70
C LEU A 50 -9.90 -1.12 -6.35
N THR A 51 -10.14 0.19 -6.37
CA THR A 51 -9.14 1.18 -6.79
C THR A 51 -8.17 1.49 -5.67
N TYR A 52 -7.03 2.09 -6.00
CA TYR A 52 -6.08 2.58 -4.99
C TYR A 52 -6.72 3.61 -4.05
N ALA A 53 -7.64 4.44 -4.56
CA ALA A 53 -8.38 5.41 -3.75
C ALA A 53 -9.31 4.73 -2.73
N GLU A 54 -10.00 3.66 -3.11
CA GLU A 54 -10.84 2.90 -2.18
C GLU A 54 -10.02 2.19 -1.11
N ILE A 55 -8.85 1.62 -1.48
CA ILE A 55 -7.94 0.98 -0.52
C ILE A 55 -7.36 2.04 0.44
N SER A 56 -6.87 3.16 -0.07
CA SER A 56 -6.35 4.28 0.75
C SER A 56 -7.39 4.75 1.78
N GLN A 57 -8.64 4.97 1.34
CA GLN A 57 -9.72 5.39 2.23
C GLN A 57 -10.00 4.37 3.33
N GLN A 58 -10.10 3.07 3.00
CA GLN A 58 -10.39 2.03 3.97
C GLN A 58 -9.21 1.82 4.94
N SER A 59 -7.97 1.88 4.44
CA SER A 59 -6.75 1.77 5.24
C SER A 59 -6.65 2.92 6.25
N GLN A 60 -6.97 4.15 5.83
CA GLN A 60 -7.02 5.32 6.71
C GLN A 60 -8.05 5.16 7.83
N GLN A 61 -9.22 4.60 7.53
CA GLN A 61 -10.25 4.32 8.54
C GLN A 61 -9.76 3.29 9.56
N PHE A 62 -9.11 2.23 9.10
CA PHE A 62 -8.55 1.21 9.99
C PHE A 62 -7.40 1.75 10.84
N ALA A 63 -6.50 2.56 10.26
CA ALA A 63 -5.43 3.24 11.00
C ALA A 63 -5.99 4.16 12.10
N ASN A 64 -7.04 4.92 11.81
CA ASN A 64 -7.72 5.77 12.79
C ASN A 64 -8.36 4.94 13.92
N LEU A 65 -8.95 3.79 13.60
CA LEU A 65 -9.47 2.87 14.61
C LEU A 65 -8.34 2.37 15.52
N LEU A 66 -7.23 1.89 14.97
CA LEU A 66 -6.09 1.42 15.76
C LEU A 66 -5.53 2.53 16.67
N ALA A 67 -5.38 3.75 16.13
CA ALA A 67 -4.97 4.91 16.91
C ALA A 67 -5.95 5.21 18.06
N SER A 68 -7.27 5.08 17.81
CA SER A 68 -8.29 5.24 18.86
C SER A 68 -8.20 4.20 19.98
N GLN A 69 -7.64 3.03 19.69
CA GLN A 69 -7.39 1.96 20.67
C GLN A 69 -6.04 2.12 21.39
N GLY A 70 -5.32 3.21 21.15
CA GLY A 70 -4.04 3.52 21.78
C GLY A 70 -2.83 2.84 21.14
N ILE A 71 -2.97 2.28 19.95
CA ILE A 71 -1.85 1.70 19.20
C ILE A 71 -0.94 2.82 18.69
N THR A 72 0.36 2.63 18.86
CA THR A 72 1.41 3.59 18.52
C THR A 72 2.53 2.94 17.68
N LYS A 73 3.41 3.78 17.13
CA LYS A 73 4.57 3.32 16.37
C LYS A 73 5.46 2.45 17.25
N GLY A 74 5.68 1.21 16.82
CA GLY A 74 6.50 0.21 17.51
C GLY A 74 5.68 -0.92 18.14
N ASP A 75 4.36 -0.76 18.25
CA ASP A 75 3.48 -1.82 18.73
C ASP A 75 3.35 -2.95 17.70
N THR A 76 3.23 -4.17 18.19
CA THR A 76 3.04 -5.37 17.36
C THR A 76 1.56 -5.72 17.28
N VAL A 77 1.03 -5.82 16.06
CA VAL A 77 -0.35 -6.22 15.77
C VAL A 77 -0.35 -7.53 15.00
N ILE A 78 -1.12 -8.51 15.46
CA ILE A 78 -1.33 -9.78 14.74
C ILE A 78 -2.61 -9.65 13.91
N VAL A 79 -2.51 -9.93 12.61
CA VAL A 79 -3.65 -9.97 11.68
C VAL A 79 -3.89 -11.41 11.26
N MET A 80 -5.11 -11.90 11.46
CA MET A 80 -5.56 -13.23 11.03
C MET A 80 -6.88 -13.11 10.27
N LEU A 81 -6.81 -13.14 8.94
CA LEU A 81 -8.00 -13.15 8.08
C LEU A 81 -7.82 -14.23 7.00
N PRO A 82 -8.92 -14.78 6.47
CA PRO A 82 -8.87 -15.59 5.25
C PRO A 82 -8.50 -14.74 4.02
N ARG A 83 -8.40 -15.36 2.85
CA ARG A 83 -8.12 -14.65 1.57
C ARG A 83 -9.33 -13.85 1.07
N ILE A 84 -9.64 -12.76 1.77
CA ILE A 84 -10.70 -11.80 1.45
C ILE A 84 -10.12 -10.45 1.06
N PRO A 85 -10.88 -9.57 0.38
CA PRO A 85 -10.38 -8.26 -0.06
C PRO A 85 -9.79 -7.41 1.08
N ALA A 86 -10.37 -7.49 2.29
CA ALA A 86 -9.93 -6.77 3.47
C ALA A 86 -8.49 -7.11 3.93
N TRP A 87 -7.87 -8.17 3.40
CA TRP A 87 -6.45 -8.46 3.66
C TRP A 87 -5.50 -7.47 2.97
N GLN A 88 -5.98 -6.75 1.94
CA GLN A 88 -5.19 -5.82 1.13
C GLN A 88 -5.40 -4.36 1.53
N VAL A 89 -6.11 -4.13 2.64
CA VAL A 89 -6.51 -2.82 3.17
C VAL A 89 -5.71 -2.49 4.42
#